data_AF-A0A1Y1V846-F1
#
_entry.id   AF-A0A1Y1V846-F1
#
_cell.length_a   1.000
_cell.length_b   1.000
_cell.length_c   1.000
_cell.angle_alpha   90.00
_cell.angle_beta   90.00
_cell.angle_gamma   90.00
#
_symmetry.space_group_name_H-M   'P 1'
#
loop_
_entity.id
_entity.type
_entity.pdbx_description
1 polymer ?
#
loop_
_entity_poly.entity_id
_entity_poly.type
_entity_poly.pdbx_seq_one_letter_code
_entity_poly.pdbx_strand_id
1 'polypeptide(L)'
;MRTIKFILALLAAAPSAFAALEGSCTVNGVKGVCINTANCKMSAGQSGSANYYSGYCPNDPANVKCCIKKVNYSGRTGTCINVNSGCNGDLFSGQCPGSSNVKLCL
;
A
#
# COMPACT_ATOMS: atom_id res chain seq x y z
N MET A 1 15.79 -54.29 -7.99
CA MET A 1 16.41 -53.00 -8.37
C MET A 1 15.41 -52.26 -9.28
N ARG A 2 14.39 -51.59 -8.71
CA ARG A 2 14.23 -50.13 -8.57
C ARG A 2 14.39 -49.34 -9.89
N THR A 3 13.31 -49.24 -10.69
CA THR A 3 13.18 -48.23 -11.75
C THR A 3 12.38 -47.05 -11.21
N ILE A 4 13.08 -46.07 -10.63
CA ILE A 4 12.51 -44.80 -10.17
C ILE A 4 12.28 -43.91 -11.40
N LYS A 5 11.01 -43.62 -11.69
CA LYS A 5 10.57 -42.75 -12.78
C LYS A 5 10.77 -41.31 -12.30
N PHE A 6 11.82 -40.64 -12.79
CA PHE A 6 12.07 -39.23 -12.51
C PHE A 6 10.99 -38.39 -13.18
N ILE A 7 10.03 -37.91 -12.39
CA ILE A 7 9.04 -36.92 -12.82
C ILE A 7 9.77 -35.57 -12.85
N LEU A 8 10.10 -35.10 -14.05
CA LEU A 8 10.58 -33.74 -14.29
C LEU A 8 9.41 -32.78 -14.01
N ALA A 9 9.31 -32.27 -12.78
CA ALA A 9 8.40 -31.18 -12.46
C ALA A 9 8.93 -29.91 -13.12
N LEU A 10 8.33 -29.51 -14.25
CA LEU A 10 8.50 -28.18 -14.81
C LEU A 10 7.95 -27.17 -13.80
N LEU A 11 8.83 -26.53 -13.03
CA LEU A 11 8.49 -25.30 -12.32
C LEU A 11 8.28 -24.22 -13.39
N ALA A 12 7.01 -24.00 -13.75
CA ALA A 12 6.63 -22.81 -14.48
C ALA A 12 6.94 -21.59 -13.58
N ALA A 13 8.06 -20.91 -13.85
CA ALA A 13 8.33 -19.60 -13.29
C ALA A 13 7.30 -18.63 -13.91
N ALA A 14 6.14 -18.51 -13.25
CA ALA A 14 5.18 -17.47 -13.60
C ALA A 14 5.88 -16.12 -13.44
N PRO A 15 5.80 -15.21 -14.43
CA PRO A 15 6.24 -13.84 -14.24
C PRO A 15 5.42 -13.27 -13.08
N SER A 16 6.06 -13.06 -11.93
CA SER A 16 5.48 -12.25 -10.87
C SER A 16 5.40 -10.84 -11.44
N ALA A 17 4.23 -10.49 -11.99
CA ALA A 17 3.87 -9.10 -12.15
C ALA A 17 4.08 -8.47 -10.79
N PHE A 18 5.09 -7.61 -10.67
CA PHE A 18 5.30 -6.79 -9.50
C PHE A 18 4.08 -5.87 -9.43
N ALA A 19 3.02 -6.33 -8.75
CA ALA A 19 1.95 -5.47 -8.31
C ALA A 19 2.62 -4.22 -7.71
N ALA A 20 2.21 -3.04 -8.14
CA ALA A 20 2.70 -1.77 -7.62
C ALA A 20 2.11 -1.53 -6.23
N LEU A 21 2.23 -2.54 -5.35
CA LEU A 21 1.85 -2.45 -3.97
C LEU A 21 2.63 -1.27 -3.38
N GLU A 22 1.89 -0.44 -2.65
CA GLU A 22 2.35 0.82 -2.11
C GLU A 22 2.59 1.92 -3.13
N GLY A 23 2.16 1.74 -4.38
CA GLY A 23 2.16 2.77 -5.40
C GLY A 23 1.31 3.98 -5.01
N SER A 24 1.67 5.14 -5.55
CA SER A 24 0.91 6.38 -5.34
C SER A 24 -0.42 6.33 -6.10
N CYS A 25 -1.48 6.84 -5.49
CA CYS A 25 -2.76 7.04 -6.14
C CYS A 25 -3.37 8.38 -5.72
N THR A 26 -4.31 8.91 -6.52
CA THR A 26 -4.96 10.19 -6.24
C THR A 26 -6.46 10.08 -6.50
N VAL A 27 -7.27 10.41 -5.49
CA VAL A 27 -8.74 10.43 -5.59
C VAL A 27 -9.20 11.86 -5.35
N ASN A 28 -9.89 12.47 -6.31
CA ASN A 28 -10.41 13.85 -6.21
C ASN A 28 -9.34 14.86 -5.73
N GLY A 29 -8.11 14.73 -6.24
CA GLY A 29 -6.98 15.60 -5.88
C GLY A 29 -6.27 15.25 -4.55
N VAL A 30 -6.75 14.25 -3.80
CA VAL A 30 -6.13 13.82 -2.54
C VAL A 30 -5.23 12.62 -2.79
N LYS A 31 -3.95 12.75 -2.43
CA LYS A 31 -2.96 11.66 -2.52
C LYS A 31 -3.29 10.55 -1.53
N GLY A 32 -3.00 9.32 -1.93
CA GLY A 32 -3.12 8.11 -1.14
C GLY A 32 -2.13 7.06 -1.61
N VAL A 33 -2.34 5.82 -1.15
CA VAL A 33 -1.46 4.69 -1.44
C VAL A 33 -2.24 3.44 -1.78
N CYS A 34 -1.82 2.73 -2.84
CA CYS A 34 -2.34 1.44 -3.23
C CYS A 34 -1.92 0.37 -2.21
N ILE A 35 -2.84 -0.06 -1.35
CA ILE A 35 -2.57 -1.08 -0.34
C ILE A 35 -3.73 -2.05 -0.23
N ASN A 36 -3.47 -3.23 0.35
CA ASN A 36 -4.51 -4.18 0.69
C ASN A 36 -5.60 -3.50 1.55
N THR A 37 -6.87 -3.67 1.19
CA THR A 37 -8.01 -3.07 1.90
C THR A 37 -8.06 -3.42 3.38
N ALA A 38 -7.59 -4.60 3.78
CA ALA A 38 -7.52 -5.02 5.19
C ALA A 38 -6.53 -4.19 6.03
N ASN A 39 -5.58 -3.51 5.37
CA ASN A 39 -4.59 -2.64 5.99
C ASN A 39 -5.00 -1.15 5.94
N CYS A 40 -6.01 -0.78 5.15
CA CYS A 40 -6.53 0.59 5.09
C CYS A 40 -7.43 0.87 6.30
N LYS A 41 -6.83 0.98 7.48
CA LYS A 41 -7.52 1.22 8.75
C LYS A 41 -6.68 2.09 9.68
N MET A 42 -7.34 2.64 10.70
CA MET A 42 -6.66 3.34 11.79
C MET A 42 -5.95 2.33 12.70
N SER A 43 -4.71 2.64 13.09
CA SER A 43 -4.00 1.86 14.10
C SER A 43 -4.51 2.23 15.49
N ALA A 44 -4.34 1.35 16.48
CA ALA A 44 -4.72 1.63 17.86
C ALA A 44 -4.08 2.94 18.35
N GLY A 45 -4.89 3.80 18.98
CA GLY A 45 -4.45 5.12 19.49
C GLY A 45 -4.34 6.23 18.44
N GLN A 46 -4.52 5.94 17.15
CA GLN A 46 -4.56 6.97 16.12
C GLN A 46 -5.97 7.57 15.98
N SER A 47 -6.03 8.87 15.66
CA SER A 47 -7.26 9.59 15.28
C SER A 47 -7.14 10.13 13.86
N GLY A 48 -8.25 10.24 13.14
CA GLY A 48 -8.29 10.66 11.74
C GLY A 48 -9.28 9.83 10.91
N SER A 49 -8.93 9.52 9.67
CA SER A 49 -9.78 8.74 8.76
C SER A 49 -8.97 7.77 7.89
N ALA A 50 -9.58 6.67 7.48
CA ALA A 50 -8.98 5.70 6.56
C ALA A 50 -10.06 5.16 5.63
N ASN A 51 -10.02 5.56 4.36
CA ASN A 51 -11.00 5.20 3.35
C ASN A 51 -10.31 4.58 2.14
N TYR A 52 -10.88 3.52 1.57
CA TYR A 52 -10.40 2.95 0.32
C TYR A 52 -11.32 3.31 -0.86
N TYR A 53 -10.73 3.42 -2.05
CA TYR A 53 -11.42 3.76 -3.28
C TYR A 53 -11.02 2.79 -4.40
N SER A 54 -12.02 2.15 -5.00
CA SER A 54 -11.83 1.20 -6.11
C SER A 54 -11.50 1.92 -7.42
N GLY A 55 -10.75 1.27 -8.32
CA GLY A 55 -10.45 1.80 -9.66
C GLY A 55 -9.22 2.72 -9.75
N TYR A 56 -8.54 2.98 -8.64
CA TYR A 56 -7.38 3.87 -8.55
C TYR A 56 -6.02 3.13 -8.46
N CYS A 57 -6.05 1.80 -8.50
CA CYS A 57 -4.88 0.92 -8.51
C CYS A 57 -5.07 -0.16 -9.60
N PRO A 58 -5.07 0.23 -10.90
CA PRO A 58 -5.52 -0.65 -11.99
C PRO A 58 -4.56 -1.80 -12.30
N ASN A 59 -3.31 -1.70 -11.88
CA ASN A 59 -2.27 -2.71 -12.11
C ASN A 59 -2.12 -3.68 -10.94
N ASP A 60 -2.97 -3.55 -9.91
CA ASP A 60 -2.88 -4.31 -8.67
C ASP A 60 -4.06 -5.29 -8.53
N PRO A 61 -3.92 -6.33 -7.67
CA PRO A 61 -5.00 -7.26 -7.36
C PRO A 61 -6.28 -6.56 -6.87
N ALA A 62 -7.44 -7.18 -7.05
CA ALA A 62 -8.75 -6.59 -6.69
C ALA A 62 -8.89 -6.17 -5.21
N ASN A 63 -8.13 -6.80 -4.31
CA ASN A 63 -8.07 -6.48 -2.88
C ASN A 63 -7.08 -5.34 -2.55
N VAL A 64 -6.36 -4.81 -3.52
CA VAL A 64 -5.53 -3.61 -3.40
C VAL A 64 -6.31 -2.44 -3.97
N LYS A 65 -6.51 -1.41 -3.14
CA LYS A 65 -7.27 -0.21 -3.49
C LYS A 65 -6.53 1.02 -3.05
N CYS A 66 -6.91 2.17 -3.59
CA CYS A 66 -6.32 3.43 -3.16
C CYS A 66 -6.81 3.76 -1.76
N CYS A 67 -5.92 3.67 -0.79
CA CYS A 67 -6.18 4.04 0.59
C CYS A 67 -5.80 5.51 0.80
N ILE A 68 -6.78 6.32 1.16
CA ILE A 68 -6.55 7.66 1.70
C ILE A 68 -6.69 7.53 3.21
N LYS A 69 -5.54 7.53 3.88
CA LYS A 69 -5.46 7.55 5.34
C LYS A 69 -4.94 8.90 5.81
N LYS A 70 -5.73 9.60 6.61
CA LYS A 70 -5.36 10.82 7.30
C LYS A 70 -5.16 10.53 8.78
N VAL A 71 -4.08 11.05 9.35
CA VAL A 71 -3.74 10.83 10.77
C VAL A 71 -3.50 12.17 11.44
N ASN A 72 -4.16 12.38 12.58
CA ASN A 72 -3.88 13.47 13.49
C ASN A 72 -2.62 13.10 14.28
N TYR A 73 -1.53 13.82 14.05
CA TYR A 73 -0.23 13.59 14.66
C TYR A 73 0.38 14.91 15.11
N SER A 74 0.74 15.02 16.39
CA SER A 74 1.31 16.23 16.99
C SER A 74 0.48 17.50 16.76
N GLY A 75 -0.85 17.40 16.79
CA GLY A 75 -1.78 18.52 16.61
C GLY A 75 -2.03 18.94 15.16
N ARG A 76 -1.44 18.25 14.18
CA ARG A 76 -1.63 18.49 12.74
C ARG A 76 -2.26 17.26 12.07
N THR A 77 -3.02 17.45 11.00
CA THR A 77 -3.58 16.34 10.22
C THR A 77 -2.73 16.10 8.97
N GLY A 78 -2.12 14.93 8.90
CA GLY A 78 -1.31 14.52 7.76
C GLY A 78 -2.01 13.50 6.89
N THR A 79 -1.45 13.23 5.72
CA THR A 79 -1.92 12.18 4.81
C THR A 79 -0.82 11.16 4.56
N CYS A 80 -1.16 9.89 4.64
CA CYS A 80 -0.27 8.80 4.28
C CYS A 80 -0.05 8.78 2.77
N ILE A 81 1.21 8.89 2.36
CA ILE A 81 1.62 8.90 0.95
C ILE A 81 2.80 7.95 0.73
N ASN A 82 2.97 7.49 -0.51
CA ASN A 82 4.24 6.93 -0.93
C ASN A 82 5.27 8.07 -1.01
N VAL A 83 6.44 7.89 -0.40
CA VAL A 83 7.49 8.93 -0.31
C VAL A 83 7.96 9.44 -1.68
N ASN A 84 7.88 8.61 -2.72
CA ASN A 84 8.27 8.99 -4.08
C ASN A 84 7.24 9.91 -4.75
N SER A 85 6.05 10.07 -4.18
CA SER A 85 4.99 10.96 -4.70
C SER A 85 5.22 12.44 -4.35
N GLY A 86 6.25 12.72 -3.55
CA GLY A 86 6.56 14.05 -3.03
C GLY A 86 5.64 14.49 -1.88
N CYS A 87 6.26 15.01 -0.82
CA CYS A 87 5.63 15.68 0.32
C CYS A 87 6.07 17.14 0.35
N ASN A 88 5.13 18.07 0.54
CA ASN A 88 5.46 19.48 0.77
C ASN A 88 5.45 19.76 2.28
N GLY A 89 6.30 19.04 3.02
CA GLY A 89 6.28 19.02 4.48
C GLY A 89 7.11 17.90 5.08
N ASP A 90 6.83 17.57 6.33
CA ASP A 90 7.61 16.61 7.11
C ASP A 90 7.10 15.18 6.92
N LEU A 91 8.02 14.22 6.85
CA LEU A 91 7.72 12.79 6.71
C LEU A 91 7.91 12.04 8.02
N PHE A 92 6.83 11.46 8.55
CA PHE A 92 6.84 10.67 9.77
C PHE A 92 6.61 9.18 9.50
N SER A 93 7.47 8.34 10.06
CA SER A 93 7.41 6.88 9.93
C SER A 93 6.49 6.26 10.99
N GLY A 94 5.98 5.04 10.73
CA GLY A 94 5.18 4.28 11.70
C GLY A 94 3.74 4.75 11.88
N GLN A 95 3.33 5.82 11.20
CA GLN A 95 1.95 6.35 11.26
C GLN A 95 1.03 5.76 10.17
N CYS A 96 1.61 5.15 9.15
CA CYS A 96 0.89 4.67 7.98
C CYS A 96 1.05 3.16 7.82
N PRO A 97 0.05 2.47 7.26
CA PRO A 97 0.17 1.06 6.94
C PRO A 97 1.13 0.86 5.79
N GLY A 98 1.81 -0.28 5.78
CA GLY A 98 2.77 -0.62 4.73
C GLY A 98 4.23 -0.62 5.21
N SER A 99 5.14 -0.64 4.24
CA SER A 99 6.59 -0.60 4.41
C SER A 99 7.07 0.83 4.69
N SER A 100 8.40 0.97 4.81
CA SER A 100 9.08 2.27 5.00
C SER A 100 8.87 3.28 3.86
N ASN A 101 8.34 2.84 2.71
CA ASN A 101 7.99 3.69 1.57
C ASN A 101 6.69 4.45 1.78
N VAL A 102 5.89 4.11 2.79
CA VAL A 102 4.63 4.78 3.10
C VAL A 102 4.79 5.56 4.41
N LYS A 103 4.75 6.88 4.31
CA LYS A 103 4.95 7.77 5.44
C LYS A 103 3.83 8.79 5.54
N LEU A 104 3.64 9.32 6.75
CA LEU A 104 2.70 10.41 6.99
C LEU A 104 3.37 11.71 6.54
N CYS A 105 2.77 12.40 5.58
CA CYS A 105 3.16 13.73 5.16
C CYS A 105 2.30 14.77 5.90
N LEU A 106 2.95 15.67 6.63
CA LEU A 106 2.30 16.75 7.39
C LEU A 106 2.51 18.13 6.79
#